data_AF-A0A9J6D8Q9-F1
#
_entry.id   AF-A0A9J6D8Q9-F1
#
_cell.length_a   1.000
_cell.length_b   1.000
_cell.length_c   1.000
_cell.angle_alpha   90.00
_cell.angle_beta   90.00
_cell.angle_gamma   90.00
#
_symmetry.space_group_name_H-M   'P 1'
#
loop_
_entity.id
_entity.type
_entity.pdbx_description
1 polymer ?
#
loop_
_entity_poly.entity_id
_entity_poly.type
_entity_poly.pdbx_seq_one_letter_code
_entity_poly.pdbx_strand_id
1 'polypeptide(L)'
;MSVSDGAAGSTEHDANAFAFDLAVTVLLTEGATADLPCDLGPRSDPAVKVWWHRADDPTTALYTLDPPPGRRGNLMQARHSVAEPLRGRAHFSVVRRPALLSISALRYEDHGLYVCNVEYKHGSRRSYDVELHIVAELSAKPKLNLFWMNASQCKMEFMDLDFSK
;
A
#
# COMPACT_ATOMS: atom_id res chain seq x y z
N MET A 1 23.99 53.85 -29.39
CA MET A 1 23.93 52.94 -30.56
C MET A 1 24.15 51.54 -29.99
N SER A 2 23.19 50.65 -29.83
CA SER A 2 21.87 50.48 -30.48
C SER A 2 20.97 49.67 -29.53
N VAL A 3 19.67 49.97 -29.57
CA VAL A 3 18.58 49.27 -28.88
C VAL A 3 18.08 48.10 -29.74
N SER A 4 17.62 47.02 -29.10
CA SER A 4 16.45 46.17 -29.45
C SER A 4 16.41 44.99 -28.47
N ASP A 5 15.46 44.92 -27.53
CA ASP A 5 14.04 44.53 -27.65
C ASP A 5 13.82 43.02 -27.86
N GLY A 6 12.97 42.41 -27.02
CA GLY A 6 12.06 41.36 -27.49
C GLY A 6 11.96 40.04 -26.72
N ALA A 7 10.97 40.01 -25.82
CA ALA A 7 9.94 38.96 -25.68
C ALA A 7 10.27 37.53 -25.16
N ALA A 8 9.71 37.27 -23.97
CA ALA A 8 8.79 36.18 -23.63
C ALA A 8 8.99 34.78 -24.26
N GLY A 9 9.22 33.80 -23.39
CA GLY A 9 9.10 32.38 -23.69
C GLY A 9 8.93 31.57 -22.40
N SER A 10 7.80 31.77 -21.71
CA SER A 10 7.31 30.79 -20.74
C SER A 10 6.94 29.51 -21.50
N THR A 11 7.70 28.44 -21.30
CA THR A 11 7.35 27.07 -21.70
C THR A 11 7.51 26.25 -20.42
N GLU A 12 6.44 26.05 -19.63
CA GLU A 12 5.38 25.06 -19.84
C GLU A 12 5.92 23.69 -20.26
N HIS A 13 6.70 23.08 -19.37
CA HIS A 13 6.94 21.63 -19.33
C HIS A 13 6.58 21.05 -17.96
N ASP A 14 5.46 21.54 -17.40
CA ASP A 14 4.67 20.81 -16.40
C ASP A 14 3.58 20.04 -17.15
N ALA A 15 3.98 18.98 -17.86
CA ALA A 15 3.02 18.14 -18.59
C ALA A 15 3.47 16.68 -18.71
N ASN A 16 4.13 16.12 -17.68
CA ASN A 16 4.13 14.65 -17.48
C ASN A 16 4.53 14.17 -16.07
N ALA A 17 4.11 14.86 -15.01
CA ALA A 17 4.32 14.40 -13.63
C ALA A 17 3.18 13.49 -13.11
N PHE A 18 2.32 12.98 -13.98
CA PHE A 18 1.49 11.81 -13.68
C PHE A 18 2.23 10.57 -14.19
N ALA A 19 3.33 10.24 -13.53
CA ALA A 19 3.70 8.84 -13.43
C ALA A 19 2.47 8.13 -12.85
N PHE A 20 1.82 7.29 -13.65
CA PHE A 20 0.86 6.35 -13.11
C PHE A 20 1.65 5.42 -12.18
N ASP A 21 1.74 5.78 -10.89
CA ASP A 21 1.95 4.84 -9.82
C ASP A 21 0.80 3.84 -9.91
N LEU A 22 1.07 2.69 -10.54
CA LEU A 22 0.12 1.59 -10.58
C LEU A 22 0.16 0.88 -9.23
N ALA A 23 -0.15 1.62 -8.17
CA ALA A 23 -0.26 1.06 -6.83
C ALA A 23 -1.42 0.07 -6.83
N VAL A 24 -1.18 -1.13 -6.30
CA VAL A 24 -2.25 -2.12 -6.13
C VAL A 24 -3.05 -1.75 -4.89
N THR A 25 -4.34 -1.50 -5.04
CA THR A 25 -5.22 -1.21 -3.90
C THR A 25 -5.80 -2.51 -3.32
N VAL A 26 -5.65 -2.70 -2.01
CA VAL A 26 -6.23 -3.82 -1.24
C VAL A 26 -7.20 -3.24 -0.22
N LEU A 27 -8.48 -3.63 -0.28
CA LEU A 27 -9.53 -3.17 0.62
C LEU A 27 -10.03 -4.32 1.49
N LEU A 28 -9.89 -4.21 2.81
CA LEU A 28 -10.23 -5.26 3.77
C LEU A 28 -10.84 -4.67 5.04
N THR A 29 -11.42 -5.51 5.89
CA THR A 29 -11.95 -5.12 7.20
C THR A 29 -10.94 -5.39 8.32
N GLU A 30 -11.11 -4.75 9.47
CA GLU A 30 -10.33 -5.07 10.68
C GLU A 30 -10.45 -6.55 11.04
N GLY A 31 -9.37 -7.14 11.56
CA GLY A 31 -9.28 -8.55 11.90
C GLY A 31 -9.04 -9.49 10.72
N ALA A 32 -9.20 -9.02 9.47
CA ALA A 32 -8.89 -9.79 8.28
C ALA A 32 -7.38 -10.07 8.13
N THR A 33 -7.02 -10.81 7.09
CA THR A 33 -5.62 -11.01 6.66
C THR A 33 -5.41 -10.34 5.32
N ALA A 34 -4.47 -9.42 5.22
CA ALA A 34 -4.05 -8.82 3.96
C ALA A 34 -2.93 -9.63 3.31
N ASP A 35 -3.02 -9.84 2.01
CA ASP A 35 -1.93 -10.37 1.19
C ASP A 35 -1.46 -9.29 0.21
N LEU A 36 -0.33 -8.63 0.55
CA LEU A 36 0.22 -7.54 -0.26
C LEU A 36 1.16 -8.10 -1.33
N PRO A 37 0.88 -7.90 -2.63
CA PRO A 37 1.67 -8.48 -3.71
C PRO A 37 2.99 -7.72 -3.93
N CYS A 38 4.04 -8.47 -4.22
CA CYS A 38 5.31 -7.94 -4.70
C CYS A 38 5.86 -8.80 -5.83
N ASP A 39 6.15 -8.17 -6.96
CA ASP A 39 6.71 -8.85 -8.13
C ASP A 39 8.23 -9.02 -7.98
N LEU A 40 8.66 -10.27 -7.80
CA LEU A 40 10.09 -10.63 -7.74
C LEU A 40 10.74 -10.75 -9.12
N GLY A 41 10.07 -10.29 -10.17
CA GLY A 41 10.58 -10.24 -11.52
C GLY A 41 10.76 -11.63 -12.17
N PRO A 42 11.34 -11.67 -13.38
CA PRO A 42 11.57 -12.92 -14.09
C PRO A 42 12.61 -13.79 -13.37
N ARG A 43 12.57 -15.11 -13.63
CA ARG A 43 13.57 -16.04 -13.05
C ARG A 43 15.00 -15.83 -13.59
N SER A 44 15.15 -15.14 -14.72
CA SER A 44 16.45 -14.87 -15.36
C SER A 44 17.34 -13.92 -14.57
N ASP A 45 16.74 -12.93 -13.89
CA ASP A 45 17.41 -12.06 -12.93
C ASP A 45 16.72 -12.23 -11.57
N PRO A 46 17.08 -13.27 -10.80
CA PRO A 46 16.37 -13.57 -9.57
C PRO A 46 16.61 -12.49 -8.52
N ALA A 47 15.56 -12.17 -7.78
CA ALA A 47 15.65 -11.37 -6.58
C ALA A 47 16.62 -12.02 -5.56
N VAL A 48 17.42 -11.19 -4.89
CA VAL A 48 18.41 -11.61 -3.89
C VAL A 48 18.16 -10.97 -2.52
N LYS A 49 17.45 -9.85 -2.48
CA LYS A 49 17.03 -9.19 -1.24
C LYS A 49 15.68 -8.52 -1.44
N VAL A 50 14.82 -8.61 -0.44
CA VAL A 50 13.51 -7.94 -0.42
C VAL A 50 13.34 -7.23 0.91
N TRP A 51 12.82 -6.00 0.88
CA TRP A 51 12.37 -5.33 2.10
C TRP A 51 11.11 -4.53 1.85
N TRP A 52 10.27 -4.48 2.88
CA TRP A 52 9.05 -3.69 2.91
C TRP A 52 9.21 -2.54 3.88
N HIS A 53 8.72 -1.37 3.51
CA HIS A 53 8.60 -0.23 4.40
C HIS A 53 7.28 0.49 4.11
N ARG A 54 6.95 1.45 4.98
CA ARG A 54 5.84 2.38 4.72
C ARG A 54 6.34 3.51 3.84
N ALA A 55 5.50 4.06 2.96
CA ALA A 55 5.90 5.20 2.13
C ALA A 55 6.23 6.46 2.97
N ASP A 56 5.57 6.62 4.12
CA ASP A 56 5.79 7.72 5.06
C ASP A 56 7.03 7.53 5.97
N ASP A 57 7.58 6.32 6.05
CA ASP A 57 8.85 6.02 6.72
C ASP A 57 9.71 5.05 5.89
N PRO A 58 10.43 5.56 4.87
CA PRO A 58 11.25 4.73 3.98
C PRO A 58 12.55 4.22 4.63
N THR A 59 12.91 4.74 5.80
CA THR A 59 14.14 4.36 6.49
C THR A 59 13.97 3.15 7.41
N THR A 60 12.74 2.90 7.86
CA THR A 60 12.41 1.79 8.76
C THR A 60 11.80 0.62 7.99
N ALA A 61 12.56 -0.47 7.85
CA ALA A 61 12.03 -1.69 7.25
C ALA A 61 11.06 -2.39 8.20
N LEU A 62 9.83 -2.67 7.75
CA LEU A 62 8.84 -3.46 8.47
C LEU A 62 9.08 -4.97 8.37
N TYR A 63 9.56 -5.40 7.20
CA TYR A 63 9.89 -6.79 6.92
C TYR A 63 11.13 -6.83 6.03
N THR A 64 12.08 -7.72 6.32
CA THR A 64 13.21 -7.97 5.41
C THR A 64 13.39 -9.45 5.16
N LEU A 65 13.80 -9.76 3.94
CA LEU A 65 14.30 -11.04 3.51
C LEU A 65 15.69 -10.81 2.93
N ASP A 66 16.72 -11.01 3.76
CA ASP A 66 18.10 -10.64 3.46
C ASP A 66 19.04 -11.85 3.64
N PRO A 67 19.87 -12.23 2.65
CA PRO A 67 20.81 -13.31 2.81
C PRO A 67 21.86 -13.02 3.89
N PRO A 68 22.39 -14.05 4.58
CA PRO A 68 23.47 -13.86 5.54
C PRO A 68 24.71 -13.21 4.91
N PRO A 69 25.48 -12.41 5.67
CA PRO A 69 26.75 -11.85 5.20
C PRO A 69 27.67 -12.93 4.62
N GLY A 70 28.32 -12.63 3.50
CA GLY A 70 29.26 -13.55 2.84
C GLY A 70 28.60 -14.68 2.04
N ARG A 71 27.27 -14.81 2.06
CA ARG A 71 26.53 -15.73 1.17
C ARG A 71 25.71 -14.92 0.18
N ARG A 72 26.05 -15.00 -1.11
CA ARG A 72 25.14 -14.59 -2.19
C ARG A 72 24.27 -15.79 -2.52
N GLY A 73 23.00 -15.74 -2.11
CA GLY A 73 22.09 -16.88 -2.15
C GLY A 73 20.75 -16.54 -2.79
N ASN A 74 19.95 -17.59 -3.02
CA ASN A 74 18.55 -17.45 -3.40
C ASN A 74 17.71 -17.01 -2.19
N LEU A 75 16.55 -16.39 -2.43
CA LEU A 75 15.67 -15.92 -1.36
C LEU A 75 15.14 -17.04 -0.45
N MET A 76 15.18 -18.31 -0.88
CA MET A 76 14.70 -19.45 -0.10
C MET A 76 15.50 -19.69 1.19
N GLN A 77 16.74 -19.20 1.25
CA GLN A 77 17.63 -19.34 2.42
C GLN A 77 17.88 -18.02 3.13
N ALA A 78 17.21 -16.94 2.70
CA ALA A 78 17.40 -15.63 3.28
C ALA A 78 16.80 -15.56 4.69
N ARG A 79 17.39 -14.72 5.53
CA ARG A 79 16.91 -14.51 6.90
C ARG A 79 15.73 -13.57 6.87
N HIS A 80 14.66 -13.96 7.56
CA HIS A 80 13.50 -13.11 7.77
C HIS A 80 13.73 -12.24 9.01
N SER A 81 13.43 -10.95 8.91
CA SER A 81 13.33 -10.07 10.07
C SER A 81 12.04 -9.25 9.99
N VAL A 82 11.41 -9.03 11.14
CA VAL A 82 10.11 -8.36 11.25
C VAL A 82 10.17 -7.32 12.37
N ALA A 83 9.78 -6.10 12.04
CA ALA A 83 9.71 -5.00 13.00
C ALA A 83 8.54 -5.18 13.99
N GLU A 84 8.61 -4.47 15.12
CA GLU A 84 7.64 -4.60 16.22
C GLU A 84 6.17 -4.41 15.80
N PRO A 85 5.80 -3.43 14.93
CA PRO A 85 4.41 -3.24 14.52
C PRO A 85 3.78 -4.46 13.83
N LEU A 86 4.61 -5.29 13.17
CA LEU A 86 4.19 -6.47 12.41
C LEU A 86 4.61 -7.80 13.06
N ARG A 87 5.29 -7.75 14.20
CA ARG A 87 5.87 -8.94 14.84
C ARG A 87 4.78 -9.93 15.24
N GLY A 88 4.99 -11.20 14.87
CA GLY A 88 4.05 -12.29 15.17
C GLY A 88 2.80 -12.34 14.29
N ARG A 89 2.61 -11.37 13.39
CA ARG A 89 1.44 -11.31 12.50
C ARG A 89 1.77 -11.12 11.02
N ALA A 90 3.03 -10.85 10.67
CA ALA A 90 3.47 -10.77 9.29
C ALA A 90 4.39 -11.92 8.88
N HIS A 91 4.19 -12.42 7.65
CA HIS A 91 5.03 -13.42 7.02
C HIS A 91 5.13 -13.16 5.51
N PHE A 92 6.34 -13.23 4.96
CA PHE A 92 6.56 -13.08 3.52
C PHE A 92 6.79 -14.42 2.84
N SER A 93 5.98 -14.74 1.83
CA SER A 93 6.07 -15.99 1.06
C SER A 93 6.53 -15.74 -0.37
N VAL A 94 7.63 -16.41 -0.75
CA VAL A 94 8.21 -16.37 -2.10
C VAL A 94 7.82 -17.57 -2.96
N VAL A 95 6.95 -18.45 -2.45
CA VAL A 95 6.54 -19.69 -3.13
C VAL A 95 5.65 -19.41 -4.34
N ARG A 96 4.83 -18.36 -4.25
CA ARG A 96 3.90 -17.93 -5.32
C ARG A 96 4.50 -16.76 -6.11
N ARG A 97 3.93 -16.51 -7.30
CA ARG A 97 4.21 -15.33 -8.12
C ARG A 97 2.87 -14.63 -8.42
N PRO A 98 2.66 -13.36 -7.99
CA PRO A 98 3.61 -12.53 -7.22
C PRO A 98 3.87 -13.12 -5.81
N ALA A 99 4.99 -12.73 -5.21
CA ALA A 99 5.26 -13.04 -3.81
C ALA A 99 4.33 -12.21 -2.92
N LEU A 100 4.02 -12.69 -1.73
CA LEU A 100 3.00 -12.07 -0.87
C LEU A 100 3.56 -11.78 0.52
N LEU A 101 3.39 -10.53 0.98
CA LEU A 101 3.49 -10.19 2.40
C LEU A 101 2.10 -10.36 3.02
N SER A 102 1.93 -11.41 3.80
CA SER A 102 0.70 -11.67 4.54
C SER A 102 0.76 -10.95 5.89
N ILE A 103 -0.25 -10.17 6.21
CA ILE A 103 -0.42 -9.47 7.50
C ILE A 103 -1.77 -9.91 8.09
N SER A 104 -1.73 -10.75 9.13
CA SER A 104 -2.93 -11.24 9.82
C SER A 104 -3.40 -10.27 10.91
N ALA A 105 -4.68 -10.39 11.29
CA ALA A 105 -5.29 -9.59 12.35
C ALA A 105 -5.07 -8.09 12.13
N LEU A 106 -5.48 -7.61 10.95
CA LEU A 106 -5.39 -6.21 10.56
C LEU A 106 -6.02 -5.29 11.61
N ARG A 107 -5.35 -4.16 11.86
CA ARG A 107 -5.83 -3.08 12.72
C ARG A 107 -5.98 -1.81 11.89
N TYR A 108 -6.87 -0.90 12.26
CA TYR A 108 -7.05 0.36 11.52
C TYR A 108 -5.72 1.11 11.27
N GLU A 109 -4.77 1.06 12.19
CA GLU A 109 -3.47 1.74 12.05
C GLU A 109 -2.56 1.13 10.96
N ASP A 110 -2.90 -0.06 10.45
CA ASP A 110 -2.20 -0.68 9.33
C ASP A 110 -2.58 -0.05 7.98
N HIS A 111 -3.58 0.83 7.95
CA HIS A 111 -3.94 1.59 6.76
C HIS A 111 -2.73 2.35 6.22
N GLY A 112 -2.47 2.29 4.91
CA GLY A 112 -1.50 3.15 4.25
C GLY A 112 -0.78 2.50 3.07
N LEU A 113 0.20 3.23 2.54
CA LEU A 113 0.99 2.82 1.38
C LEU A 113 2.22 2.02 1.82
N TYR A 114 2.32 0.79 1.34
CA TYR A 114 3.43 -0.12 1.56
C TYR A 114 4.28 -0.22 0.30
N VAL A 115 5.59 -0.11 0.44
CA VAL A 115 6.53 -0.19 -0.68
C VAL A 115 7.37 -1.45 -0.53
N CYS A 116 7.24 -2.37 -1.48
CA CYS A 116 8.14 -3.50 -1.63
C CYS A 116 9.34 -3.08 -2.46
N ASN A 117 10.54 -3.25 -1.94
CA ASN A 117 11.76 -3.05 -2.70
C ASN A 117 12.44 -4.39 -2.93
N VAL A 118 12.89 -4.60 -4.16
CA VAL A 118 13.54 -5.82 -4.62
C VAL A 118 14.89 -5.46 -5.20
N GLU A 119 15.95 -6.05 -4.66
CA GLU A 119 17.28 -6.03 -5.26
C GLU A 119 17.50 -7.36 -6.00
N TYR A 120 17.94 -7.26 -7.24
CA TYR A 120 18.14 -8.41 -8.13
C TYR A 120 19.63 -8.76 -8.24
N LYS A 121 19.90 -10.00 -8.66
CA LYS A 121 21.27 -10.54 -8.73
C LYS A 121 22.22 -9.68 -9.57
N HIS A 122 21.74 -9.06 -10.65
CA HIS A 122 22.55 -8.20 -11.51
C HIS A 122 22.65 -6.75 -11.03
N GLY A 123 22.19 -6.45 -9.81
CA GLY A 123 22.34 -5.15 -9.16
C GLY A 123 21.26 -4.13 -9.51
N SER A 124 20.29 -4.49 -10.37
CA SER A 124 19.11 -3.66 -10.56
C SER A 124 18.25 -3.67 -9.29
N ARG A 125 17.47 -2.60 -9.09
CA ARG A 125 16.51 -2.47 -7.99
C ARG A 125 15.18 -1.97 -8.53
N ARG A 126 14.08 -2.49 -7.99
CA ARG A 126 12.73 -2.05 -8.33
C ARG A 126 11.89 -1.93 -7.06
N SER A 127 10.92 -1.03 -7.11
CA SER A 127 9.97 -0.78 -6.04
C SER A 127 8.55 -1.01 -6.56
N TYR A 128 7.68 -1.54 -5.70
CA TYR A 128 6.29 -1.85 -6.01
C TYR A 128 5.41 -1.38 -4.87
N ASP A 129 4.42 -0.58 -5.22
CA ASP A 129 3.58 0.13 -4.27
C ASP A 129 2.23 -0.59 -4.10
N VAL A 130 1.80 -0.74 -2.85
CA VAL A 130 0.54 -1.38 -2.47
C VAL A 130 -0.18 -0.52 -1.45
N GLU A 131 -1.35 -0.03 -1.80
CA GLU A 131 -2.19 0.77 -0.91
C GLU A 131 -3.15 -0.13 -0.14
N LEU A 132 -2.98 -0.23 1.18
CA LEU A 132 -3.84 -1.02 2.05
C LEU A 132 -4.90 -0.12 2.70
N HIS A 133 -6.16 -0.34 2.33
CA HIS A 133 -7.33 0.28 2.95
C HIS A 133 -8.02 -0.67 3.91
N ILE A 134 -8.27 -0.17 5.12
CA ILE A 134 -8.98 -0.90 6.17
C ILE A 134 -10.29 -0.18 6.45
N VAL A 135 -11.38 -0.84 6.17
CA VAL A 135 -12.73 -0.34 6.45
C VAL A 135 -13.20 -0.88 7.79
N ALA A 136 -13.70 0.01 8.63
CA ALA A 136 -14.43 -0.40 9.82
C ALA A 136 -15.72 -1.10 9.39
N GLU A 137 -15.98 -2.31 9.89
CA GLU A 137 -17.30 -2.91 9.73
C GLU A 137 -18.29 -2.05 10.51
N LEU A 138 -19.23 -1.43 9.80
CA LEU A 138 -20.39 -0.80 10.40
C LEU A 138 -21.29 -1.91 10.99
N SER A 139 -20.89 -2.47 12.14
CA SER A 139 -21.75 -3.32 12.97
C SER A 139 -22.82 -2.49 13.69
N ALA A 140 -23.34 -1.45 13.06
CA ALA A 140 -24.66 -0.96 13.35
C ALA A 140 -25.62 -1.86 12.57
N LYS A 141 -26.10 -2.94 13.18
CA LYS A 141 -27.46 -3.39 12.84
C LYS A 141 -28.32 -2.18 13.21
N PRO A 142 -28.87 -1.39 12.27
CA PRO A 142 -29.89 -0.46 12.69
C PRO A 142 -30.94 -1.34 13.36
N LYS A 143 -31.21 -1.09 14.64
CA LYS A 143 -32.46 -1.57 15.23
C LYS A 143 -33.53 -0.80 14.46
N LEU A 144 -33.89 -1.31 13.29
CA LEU A 144 -35.06 -0.88 12.56
C LEU A 144 -36.21 -1.29 13.47
N ASN A 145 -36.57 -0.40 14.39
CA ASN A 145 -37.86 -0.43 15.03
C ASN A 145 -38.85 -0.21 13.90
N LEU A 146 -39.31 -1.31 13.29
CA LEU A 146 -40.41 -1.35 12.34
C LEU A 146 -41.71 -1.01 13.10
N PHE A 147 -41.83 0.22 13.59
CA PHE A 147 -43.12 0.82 13.87
C PHE A 147 -43.64 1.35 12.53
N TRP A 148 -44.44 0.52 11.85
CA TRP A 148 -45.45 0.88 10.85
C TRP A 148 -45.20 2.19 10.07
N MET A 149 -44.30 2.16 9.10
CA MET A 149 -44.34 3.14 8.02
C MET A 149 -45.49 2.76 7.09
N ASN A 150 -46.65 3.40 7.27
CA ASN A 150 -47.71 3.38 6.26
C ASN A 150 -47.18 4.04 4.98
N ALA A 151 -47.44 3.40 3.84
CA ALA A 151 -46.92 3.75 2.51
C ALA A 151 -47.50 5.04 1.90
N SER A 152 -47.81 6.06 2.70
CA SER A 152 -48.55 7.25 2.25
C SER A 152 -47.78 8.57 2.34
N GLN A 153 -46.54 8.59 2.85
CA GLN A 153 -45.72 9.81 2.87
C GLN A 153 -44.25 9.50 2.59
N CYS A 154 -43.89 9.40 1.31
CA CYS A 154 -42.51 9.57 0.88
C CYS A 154 -42.27 11.08 0.69
N LYS A 155 -42.01 11.81 1.78
CA LYS A 155 -41.52 13.18 1.70
C LYS A 155 -40.04 13.15 2.09
N MET A 156 -39.18 13.33 1.10
CA MET A 156 -37.77 13.58 1.33
C MET A 156 -37.64 14.99 1.91
N GLU A 157 -37.42 15.10 3.21
CA GLU A 157 -36.83 16.31 3.80
C GLU A 157 -35.39 15.97 4.17
N PHE A 158 -34.47 16.68 3.52
CA PHE A 158 -33.06 16.72 3.88
C PHE A 158 -32.97 17.11 5.36
N MET A 159 -32.45 16.22 6.21
CA MET A 159 -32.00 16.62 7.54
C MET A 159 -30.65 17.30 7.40
N ASP A 160 -30.61 18.59 7.69
CA ASP A 160 -29.39 19.34 7.96
C ASP A 160 -28.59 18.64 9.07
N LEU A 161 -27.33 18.33 8.78
CA LEU A 161 -26.37 17.88 9.77
C LEU A 161 -25.95 19.10 10.60
N ASP A 162 -26.58 19.30 11.75
CA ASP A 162 -26.16 20.32 12.71
C ASP A 162 -25.09 19.74 13.65
N PHE A 163 -23.87 20.26 13.54
CA PHE A 163 -22.74 19.95 14.43
C PHE A 163 -22.58 21.11 15.42
N SER A 164 -23.15 20.98 16.62
CA SER A 164 -22.85 21.81 17.80
C SER A 164 -23.42 21.09 19.03
N LYS A 165 -22.70 20.83 20.13
CA LYS A 165 -21.57 21.49 20.79
C LYS A 165 -20.58 20.46 21.35
#